data_AF-A0A2D6FG25-F1
#
_entry.id   AF-A0A2D6FG25-F1
#
_cell.length_a   1.000
_cell.length_b   1.000
_cell.length_c   1.000
_cell.angle_alpha   90.00
_cell.angle_beta   90.00
_cell.angle_gamma   90.00
#
_symmetry.space_group_name_H-M   'P 1'
#
loop_
_entity.id
_entity.type
_entity.pdbx_description
1 polymer ?
#
loop_
_entity_poly.entity_id
_entity_poly.type
_entity_poly.pdbx_seq_one_letter_code
_entity_poly.pdbx_strand_id
1 'polypeptide(L)' 'MEDDLSRHLAKLLHSTEAYSSEECNGGAVIELLFDLQIMKIETLEDFQKRQSEDAVKELIQEYLDR' A
#
# COMPACT_ATOMS: atom_id res chain seq x y z
N MET A 1 10.96 -11.13 5.61
CA MET A 1 11.03 -11.04 4.14
C MET A 1 10.26 -9.80 3.77
N GLU A 2 10.85 -8.88 3.00
CA GLU A 2 10.07 -7.81 2.37
C GLU A 2 9.06 -8.46 1.43
N ASP A 3 7.79 -8.18 1.67
CA ASP A 3 6.66 -8.72 0.92
C ASP A 3 6.47 -7.93 -0.39
N ASP A 4 6.00 -8.59 -1.43
CA ASP A 4 5.81 -7.92 -2.73
C ASP A 4 4.69 -6.88 -2.68
N LEU A 5 3.71 -7.09 -1.80
CA LEU A 5 2.70 -6.09 -1.49
C LEU A 5 3.30 -4.86 -0.82
N SER A 6 4.14 -5.02 0.21
CA SER A 6 4.76 -3.88 0.91
C SER A 6 5.61 -3.03 -0.05
N ARG A 7 6.37 -3.67 -0.94
CA ARG A 7 7.12 -2.97 -1.99
C ARG A 7 6.22 -2.24 -2.99
N HIS A 8 5.09 -2.84 -3.34
CA HIS A 8 4.12 -2.20 -4.24
C HIS A 8 3.50 -0.95 -3.60
N LEU A 9 3.05 -1.05 -2.35
CA LEU A 9 2.45 0.05 -1.61
C LEU A 9 3.44 1.19 -1.38
N ALA A 10 4.70 0.87 -1.05
CA ALA A 10 5.73 1.89 -0.90
C ALA A 10 6.00 2.65 -2.21
N LYS A 11 6.04 1.96 -3.35
CA LYS A 11 6.15 2.63 -4.66
C LYS A 11 4.93 3.50 -4.98
N LEU A 12 3.75 3.04 -4.58
CA LEU A 12 2.50 3.74 -4.79
C LEU A 12 2.45 5.04 -3.97
N LEU A 13 2.85 4.99 -2.70
CA LEU A 13 2.83 6.15 -1.80
C LEU A 13 4.00 7.13 -2.04
N HIS A 14 5.17 6.66 -2.46
CA HIS A 14 6.39 7.47 -2.60
C HIS A 14 6.75 7.75 -4.08
N SER A 15 5.75 7.80 -4.98
CA SER A 15 5.96 7.94 -6.43
C SER A 15 6.57 9.30 -6.84
N THR A 16 6.62 10.28 -5.94
CA THR A 16 7.21 11.61 -6.14
C THR A 16 8.62 11.68 -5.55
N GLU A 17 9.61 11.34 -6.40
CA GLU A 17 11.02 11.74 -6.31
C GLU A 17 11.77 11.49 -4.98
N ALA A 18 11.91 10.23 -4.56
CA ALA A 18 13.15 9.63 -4.02
C ALA A 18 12.84 8.36 -3.21
N TYR A 19 12.32 7.33 -3.87
CA TYR A 19 12.14 6.02 -3.22
C TYR A 19 13.46 5.54 -2.62
N SER A 20 13.55 5.57 -1.28
CA SER A 20 14.61 4.90 -0.54
C SER A 20 14.11 3.57 0.01
N SER A 21 14.99 2.58 0.14
CA SER A 21 14.62 1.29 0.76
C SER A 21 14.13 1.44 2.20
N GLU A 22 14.39 2.57 2.86
CA GLU A 22 13.88 2.87 4.21
C GLU A 22 12.38 3.19 4.21
N GLU A 23 11.86 3.77 3.12
CA GLU A 23 10.44 4.09 2.95
C GLU A 23 9.57 2.85 2.70
N CYS A 24 10.17 1.74 2.29
CA CYS A 24 9.48 0.45 2.15
C CYS A 24 8.89 -0.06 3.48
N ASN A 25 9.39 0.46 4.62
CA ASN A 25 8.87 0.22 5.96
C ASN A 25 8.45 1.52 6.65
N GLY A 26 8.12 2.57 5.87
CA GLY A 26 7.58 3.81 6.40
C GLY A 26 6.28 3.57 7.17
N GLY A 27 6.00 4.41 8.17
CA GLY A 27 4.80 4.29 9.00
C GLY A 27 3.51 4.20 8.18
N ALA A 28 3.39 5.01 7.12
CA ALA A 28 2.24 4.99 6.21
C ALA A 28 2.07 3.66 5.46
N VAL A 29 3.18 3.03 5.01
CA VAL A 29 3.13 1.73 4.33
C VAL A 29 2.70 0.62 5.30
N ILE A 30 3.20 0.66 6.53
CA ILE A 30 2.84 -0.31 7.58
C ILE A 30 1.37 -0.17 7.97
N GLU A 31 0.91 1.06 8.18
CA GLU A 31 -0.51 1.34 8.48
C GLU A 31 -1.41 0.86 7.35
N LEU A 32 -1.09 1.19 6.09
CA LEU A 32 -1.85 0.76 4.92
C LEU A 32 -1.88 -0.78 4.78
N LEU A 33 -0.76 -1.47 5.09
CA LEU A 33 -0.73 -2.93 5.12
C LEU A 33 -1.73 -3.51 6.13
N PHE A 34 -1.82 -2.92 7.33
CA PHE A 34 -2.78 -3.39 8.34
C PHE A 34 -4.24 -3.15 7.91
N ASP A 35 -4.54 -1.98 7.33
CA ASP A 35 -5.88 -1.69 6.84
C ASP A 35 -6.29 -2.63 5.69
N LEU A 36 -5.37 -2.94 4.78
CA LEU A 36 -5.59 -3.93 3.73
C LEU A 36 -5.80 -5.34 4.29
N GLN A 37 -5.07 -5.73 5.34
CA GLN A 37 -5.29 -7.01 6.02
C GLN A 37 -6.68 -7.09 6.67
N ILE A 38 -7.17 -6.00 7.27
CA ILE A 38 -8.55 -5.93 7.80
C ILE A 38 -9.57 -6.13 6.66
N MET A 39 -9.27 -5.62 5.46
CA MET A 39 -10.08 -5.83 4.26
C MET A 39 -9.92 -7.23 3.63
N LYS A 40 -9.12 -8.13 4.21
CA LYS A 40 -8.74 -9.44 3.65
C LYS A 40 -7.98 -9.33 2.32
N ILE A 41 -7.12 -8.33 2.22
CA ILE A 41 -6.16 -8.14 1.13
C ILE A 41 -4.78 -8.42 1.73
N GLU A 42 -4.31 -9.65 1.56
CA GLU A 42 -3.07 -10.12 2.21
C GLU A 42 -1.92 -10.28 1.21
N THR A 43 -2.21 -10.31 -0.09
CA THR A 43 -1.24 -10.54 -1.15
C THR A 43 -1.29 -9.45 -2.21
N LEU A 44 -0.20 -9.31 -2.97
CA LEU A 44 -0.18 -8.43 -4.14
C LEU A 44 -1.24 -8.83 -5.18
N GLU A 45 -1.52 -10.13 -5.33
CA GLU A 45 -2.54 -10.62 -6.25
C GLU A 45 -3.95 -10.19 -5.82
N ASP A 46 -4.26 -10.28 -4.53
CA ASP A 46 -5.54 -9.81 -3.98
C ASP A 46 -5.70 -8.30 -4.16
N PHE A 47 -4.62 -7.57 -3.87
CA PHE A 47 -4.60 -6.13 -4.06
C PHE A 47 -4.85 -5.76 -5.52
N GLN A 48 -4.17 -6.38 -6.48
CA GLN A 48 -4.35 -6.10 -7.90
C GLN A 48 -5.76 -6.43 -8.43
N LYS A 49 -6.40 -7.47 -7.88
CA LYS A 49 -7.80 -7.80 -8.21
C LYS A 49 -8.80 -6.78 -7.66
N ARG A 50 -8.50 -6.22 -6.48
CA ARG A 50 -9.43 -5.43 -5.68
C ARG A 50 -9.12 -3.93 -5.65
N GLN A 51 -7.99 -3.48 -6.17
CA GLN A 51 -7.61 -2.06 -6.26
C GLN A 51 -8.58 -1.22 -7.09
N SER A 52 -9.44 -1.85 -7.89
CA SER A 52 -10.51 -1.19 -8.63
C SER A 52 -11.80 -1.02 -7.82
N GLU A 53 -11.94 -1.71 -6.68
CA GLU A 53 -13.05 -1.54 -5.74
C GLU A 53 -13.00 -0.14 -5.11
N ASP A 54 -14.16 0.51 -5.01
CA ASP A 54 -14.24 1.88 -4.50
C ASP A 54 -13.69 1.98 -3.06
N ALA A 55 -13.98 1.00 -2.20
CA ALA A 55 -13.46 0.97 -0.83
C ALA A 55 -11.92 0.91 -0.77
N VAL A 56 -11.27 0.20 -1.71
CA VAL A 56 -9.80 0.09 -1.75
C VAL A 56 -9.20 1.38 -2.32
N LYS A 57 -9.84 1.99 -3.32
CA LYS A 57 -9.42 3.29 -3.86
C LYS A 57 -9.52 4.40 -2.83
N GLU A 58 -10.64 4.48 -2.12
CA GLU A 58 -10.85 5.46 -1.05
C GLU A 58 -9.77 5.32 0.02
N LEU A 59 -9.52 4.09 0.48
CA LEU A 59 -8.43 3.80 1.42
C LEU A 59 -7.08 4.28 0.88
N ILE A 60 -6.70 3.91 -0.34
CA ILE A 60 -5.42 4.32 -0.93
C ILE A 60 -5.32 5.86 -1.01
N GLN A 61 -6.40 6.52 -1.41
CA GLN A 61 -6.42 7.98 -1.56
C GLN A 61 -6.23 8.67 -0.20
N GLU A 62 -6.81 8.15 0.89
CA GLU A 62 -6.57 8.67 2.25
C GLU A 62 -5.10 8.65 2.66
N TYR A 63 -4.30 7.72 2.13
CA TYR A 63 -2.86 7.67 2.38
C TYR A 63 -2.05 8.54 1.42
N LEU A 64 -2.51 8.73 0.19
CA LEU A 64 -1.88 9.63 -0.79
C LEU A 64 -2.08 11.11 -0.47
N ASP A 65 -3.19 11.46 0.18
CA ASP A 65 -3.53 12.84 0.55
C ASP A 65 -2.84 13.33 1.85
N ARG A 66 -2.04 12.48 2.51
CA ARG A 66 -1.34 12.79 3.76
C ARG A 66 -0.04 13.57 3.58
#